data_AF-A0AAE2HZ43-F1
#
_entry.id   AF-A0AAE2HZ43-F1
#
_cell.length_a   1.000
_cell.length_b   1.000
_cell.length_c   1.000
_cell.angle_alpha   90.00
_cell.angle_beta   90.00
_cell.angle_gamma   90.00
#
_symmetry.space_group_name_H-M   'P 1'
#
loop_
_entity.id
_entity.type
_entity.pdbx_description
1 polymer ?
#
loop_
_entity_poly.entity_id
_entity_poly.type
_entity_poly.pdbx_seq_one_letter_code
_entity_poly.pdbx_strand_id
1 'polypeptide(L)'
;MWICNSCTATLRQTVEQLPWLANQLALTFARQSRLTPAPSAARRRPVSEDDEESPLPFVPAARDRYDEIRTVLVRWVRDLCEQIGIEFTGSEPATIADLSAWLLAHLDRLITSEDAGLALGELVDVAERGIAAINRPVPPVYRGPCPAVVGTDQRGRPITCGVPLYAQRTETEGGVTVGADMVTCVRCGTTHDGRALEQKLLAKMSGYLMPADEILRVMRELGEPVAKSTWHNWRAKGKIQPRAWRHRGRIVNYWLTSEDEKLYRLDDVRALREAGMAATTARM
;
A
#
# COMPACT_ATOMS: atom_id res chain seq x y z
N MET A 1 17.12 37.08 12.78
CA MET A 1 18.17 36.05 12.63
C MET A 1 18.32 35.78 11.14
N TRP A 2 19.51 35.92 10.55
CA TRP A 2 19.68 35.82 9.08
C TRP A 2 19.98 34.37 8.68
N ILE A 3 19.32 33.86 7.64
CA ILE A 3 19.60 32.52 7.09
C ILE A 3 20.79 32.57 6.12
N CYS A 4 21.55 31.48 6.02
CA CYS A 4 22.73 31.41 5.15
C CYS A 4 22.33 31.24 3.66
N ASN A 5 23.27 31.47 2.74
CA ASN A 5 23.00 31.40 1.30
C ASN A 5 22.45 30.04 0.82
N SER A 6 22.86 28.92 1.43
CA SER A 6 22.29 27.61 1.10
C SER A 6 20.84 27.50 1.56
N CYS A 7 20.52 27.97 2.77
CA CYS A 7 19.16 28.02 3.28
C CYS A 7 18.25 28.92 2.43
N THR A 8 18.77 30.05 1.95
CA THR A 8 18.08 30.92 0.99
C THR A 8 17.76 30.21 -0.32
N ALA A 9 18.73 29.47 -0.87
CA ALA A 9 18.53 28.68 -2.08
C ALA A 9 17.48 27.58 -1.87
N THR A 10 17.53 26.88 -0.73
CA THR A 10 16.52 25.87 -0.35
C THR A 10 15.14 26.50 -0.25
N LEU A 11 14.99 27.62 0.46
CA LEU A 11 13.70 28.31 0.59
C LEU A 11 13.12 28.68 -0.77
N ARG A 12 13.92 29.28 -1.65
CA ARG A 12 13.50 29.64 -3.01
C ARG A 12 13.02 28.42 -3.78
N GLN A 13 13.83 27.36 -3.78
CA GLN A 13 13.51 26.12 -4.49
C GLN A 13 12.23 25.48 -3.95
N THR A 14 12.06 25.45 -2.63
CA THR A 14 10.85 24.93 -1.98
C THR A 14 9.62 25.69 -2.44
N VAL A 15 9.61 27.04 -2.37
CA VAL A 15 8.46 27.85 -2.77
C VAL A 15 8.16 27.70 -4.27
N GLU A 16 9.19 27.62 -5.11
CA GLU A 16 9.03 27.36 -6.56
C GLU A 16 8.39 25.99 -6.86
N GLN A 17 8.61 24.99 -6.01
CA GLN A 17 8.03 23.65 -6.16
C GLN A 17 6.57 23.54 -5.70
N LEU A 18 6.10 24.40 -4.78
CA LEU A 18 4.77 24.31 -4.18
C LEU A 18 3.61 24.33 -5.19
N PRO A 19 3.62 25.14 -6.27
CA PRO A 19 2.56 25.10 -7.28
C PRO A 19 2.44 23.75 -7.98
N TRP A 20 3.57 23.12 -8.32
CA TRP A 20 3.57 21.77 -8.90
C TRP A 20 3.02 20.75 -7.90
N LEU A 21 3.45 20.83 -6.65
CA LEU A 21 3.02 19.94 -5.57
C LEU A 21 1.51 20.01 -5.34
N ALA A 22 0.97 21.24 -5.28
CA ALA A 22 -0.45 21.50 -5.15
C ALA A 22 -1.27 20.88 -6.30
N ASN A 23 -0.77 20.98 -7.54
CA ASN A 23 -1.42 20.36 -8.70
C ASN A 23 -1.40 18.82 -8.61
N GLN A 24 -0.28 18.22 -8.19
CA GLN A 24 -0.20 16.76 -8.01
C GLN A 24 -1.14 16.27 -6.91
N LEU A 25 -1.22 16.98 -5.78
CA LEU A 25 -2.16 16.67 -4.70
C LEU A 25 -3.61 16.79 -5.18
N ALA A 26 -3.94 17.83 -5.94
CA ALA A 26 -5.26 18.03 -6.55
C ALA A 26 -5.65 16.87 -7.48
N LEU A 27 -4.75 16.45 -8.36
CA LEU A 27 -4.95 15.29 -9.22
C LEU A 27 -5.13 14.00 -8.41
N THR A 28 -4.38 13.84 -7.32
CA THR A 28 -4.39 12.64 -6.48
C THR A 28 -5.74 12.44 -5.80
N PHE A 29 -6.27 13.45 -5.12
CA PHE A 29 -7.59 13.30 -4.49
C PHE A 29 -8.74 13.32 -5.50
N ALA A 30 -8.65 14.05 -6.63
CA ALA A 30 -9.68 14.00 -7.68
C ALA A 30 -9.79 12.60 -8.32
N ARG A 31 -8.66 11.89 -8.48
CA ARG A 31 -8.63 10.48 -8.89
C ARG A 31 -9.23 9.57 -7.82
N GLN A 32 -8.93 9.80 -6.54
CA GLN A 32 -9.56 9.06 -5.43
C GLN A 32 -11.08 9.22 -5.44
N SER A 33 -11.60 10.45 -5.63
CA SER A 33 -13.04 10.71 -5.72
C SER A 33 -13.72 9.97 -6.88
N ARG A 34 -13.01 9.70 -7.99
CA ARG A 34 -13.53 8.92 -9.12
C ARG A 34 -13.47 7.40 -8.88
N LEU A 35 -12.53 6.94 -8.06
CA LEU A 35 -12.37 5.52 -7.70
C LEU A 35 -13.33 5.09 -6.58
N THR A 36 -14.05 6.03 -5.96
CA THR A 36 -15.20 5.73 -5.11
C THR A 36 -16.45 5.66 -6.00
N PRO A 37 -16.83 4.50 -6.56
CA PRO A 37 -18.11 4.42 -7.25
C PRO A 37 -19.21 4.70 -6.23
N ALA A 38 -20.18 5.54 -6.60
CA ALA A 38 -21.47 5.52 -5.92
C ALA A 38 -21.95 4.07 -5.85
N PRO A 39 -22.51 3.60 -4.71
CA PRO A 39 -22.96 2.22 -4.59
C PRO A 39 -23.96 1.97 -5.71
N SER A 40 -23.57 1.14 -6.68
CA SER A 40 -24.43 0.79 -7.79
C SER A 40 -25.64 0.06 -7.22
N ALA A 41 -26.83 0.47 -7.65
CA ALA A 41 -28.12 -0.06 -7.21
C ALA A 41 -28.38 -1.51 -7.70
N ALA A 42 -27.37 -2.38 -7.67
CA ALA A 42 -27.45 -3.76 -8.10
C ALA A 42 -27.38 -4.69 -6.87
N ARG A 43 -28.57 -5.10 -6.41
CA ARG A 43 -28.86 -6.16 -5.41
C ARG A 43 -28.15 -6.02 -4.06
N ARG A 44 -28.89 -5.46 -3.09
CA ARG A 44 -28.60 -5.60 -1.66
C ARG A 44 -28.57 -7.09 -1.30
N ARG A 45 -27.37 -7.65 -1.14
CA ARG A 45 -27.14 -8.73 -0.18
C ARG A 45 -27.25 -8.10 1.22
N PRO A 46 -27.94 -8.72 2.20
CA PRO A 46 -27.87 -8.22 3.56
C PRO A 46 -26.41 -8.27 4.00
N VAL A 47 -25.87 -7.08 4.28
CA VAL A 47 -24.56 -6.86 4.86
C VAL A 47 -24.64 -7.42 6.29
N SER A 48 -23.81 -8.41 6.63
CA SER A 48 -23.66 -8.84 8.03
C SER A 48 -22.91 -7.77 8.79
N GLU A 49 -23.13 -7.63 10.11
CA GLU A 49 -22.42 -6.67 10.96
C GLU A 49 -20.88 -6.79 10.84
N ASP A 50 -20.37 -7.98 10.48
CA ASP A 50 -18.94 -8.22 10.22
C ASP A 50 -18.43 -7.67 8.86
N ASP A 51 -19.32 -7.35 7.91
CA ASP A 51 -18.97 -6.80 6.58
C ASP A 51 -18.83 -5.27 6.61
N GLU A 52 -19.22 -4.60 7.71
CA GLU A 52 -19.04 -3.14 7.89
C GLU A 52 -17.58 -2.74 8.16
N GLU A 53 -16.72 -3.70 8.53
CA GLU A 53 -15.29 -3.49 8.78
C GLU A 53 -14.39 -3.96 7.62
N SER A 54 -14.76 -3.67 6.38
CA SER A 54 -13.74 -3.51 5.32
C SER A 54 -13.44 -2.02 5.12
N PRO A 55 -12.56 -1.42 5.94
CA PRO A 55 -12.09 -0.08 5.68
C PRO A 55 -11.16 -0.17 4.47
N LEU A 56 -11.71 0.03 3.27
CA LEU A 56 -10.89 0.60 2.21
C LEU A 56 -10.33 1.90 2.80
N PRO A 57 -8.99 2.07 2.92
CA PRO A 57 -8.43 3.22 3.58
C PRO A 57 -8.67 4.44 2.70
N PHE A 58 -9.82 5.10 2.87
CA PHE A 58 -10.03 6.50 2.55
C PHE A 58 -9.13 7.28 3.51
N VAL A 59 -7.92 7.60 3.05
CA VAL A 59 -6.99 8.41 3.83
C VAL A 59 -7.13 9.85 3.32
N PRO A 60 -7.71 10.77 4.10
CA PRO A 60 -7.90 12.19 3.71
C PRO A 60 -6.59 12.98 3.48
N ALA A 61 -5.44 12.31 3.61
CA ALA A 61 -4.11 12.91 3.57
C ALA A 61 -3.85 13.88 2.41
N ALA A 62 -4.27 13.59 1.17
CA ALA A 62 -3.92 14.45 0.02
C ALA A 62 -4.67 15.79 0.04
N ARG A 63 -5.93 15.82 0.48
CA ARG A 63 -6.68 17.08 0.63
C ARG A 63 -6.17 17.86 1.83
N ASP A 64 -5.94 17.17 2.94
CA ASP A 64 -5.39 17.78 4.16
C ASP A 64 -4.03 18.43 3.90
N ARG A 65 -3.14 17.77 3.13
CA ARG A 65 -1.84 18.35 2.75
C ARG A 65 -1.97 19.54 1.80
N TYR A 66 -2.94 19.52 0.90
CA TYR A 66 -3.22 20.68 0.05
C TYR A 66 -3.66 21.89 0.91
N ASP A 67 -4.59 21.67 1.83
CA ASP A 67 -5.10 22.73 2.71
C ASP A 67 -4.03 23.22 3.70
N GLU A 68 -3.14 22.32 4.18
CA GLU A 68 -1.97 22.66 5.01
C GLU A 68 -1.00 23.59 4.27
N ILE A 69 -0.60 23.24 3.04
CA ILE A 69 0.29 24.09 2.22
C ILE A 69 -0.33 25.47 2.01
N ARG A 70 -1.62 25.52 1.67
CA ARG A 70 -2.33 26.80 1.48
C ARG A 70 -2.35 27.61 2.77
N THR A 71 -2.65 26.99 3.91
CA THR A 71 -2.72 27.66 5.22
C THR A 71 -1.37 28.29 5.59
N VAL A 72 -0.29 27.55 5.42
CA VAL A 72 1.07 28.04 5.72
C VAL A 72 1.45 29.19 4.79
N LEU A 73 1.17 29.09 3.49
CA LEU A 73 1.41 30.19 2.55
C LEU A 73 0.58 31.43 2.85
N VAL A 74 -0.72 31.29 3.15
CA VAL A 74 -1.58 32.42 3.51
C VAL A 74 -1.06 33.14 4.74
N ARG A 75 -0.64 32.40 5.78
CA ARG A 75 -0.05 32.98 6.98
C ARG A 75 1.21 33.79 6.64
N TRP A 76 2.19 33.17 5.99
CA TRP A 76 3.46 33.86 5.69
C TRP A 76 3.30 35.05 4.74
N VAL A 77 2.40 34.97 3.75
CA VAL A 77 2.10 36.10 2.88
C VAL A 77 1.45 37.24 3.67
N ARG A 78 0.49 36.93 4.55
CA ARG A 78 -0.17 37.93 5.39
C ARG A 78 0.81 38.60 6.35
N ASP A 79 1.60 37.81 7.07
CA ASP A 79 2.57 38.32 8.04
C ASP A 79 3.59 39.23 7.34
N LEU A 80 4.05 38.82 6.13
CA LEU A 80 4.99 39.63 5.35
C LEU A 80 4.33 40.90 4.81
N CYS A 81 3.07 40.85 4.33
CA CYS A 81 2.29 42.04 3.95
C CYS A 81 2.17 43.05 5.09
N GLU A 82 1.84 42.57 6.30
CA GLU A 82 1.74 43.39 7.51
C GLU A 82 3.10 44.00 7.87
N GLN A 83 4.19 43.25 7.74
CA GLN A 83 5.55 43.73 8.02
C GLN A 83 6.04 44.81 7.04
N ILE A 84 5.75 44.67 5.74
CA ILE A 84 6.22 45.58 4.70
C ILE A 84 5.22 46.71 4.36
N GLY A 85 3.99 46.63 4.86
CA GLY A 85 2.94 47.62 4.66
C GLY A 85 2.37 47.66 3.24
N ILE A 86 2.31 46.51 2.55
CA ILE A 86 1.71 46.39 1.21
C ILE A 86 0.58 45.38 1.21
N GLU A 87 -0.34 45.53 0.26
CA GLU A 87 -1.44 44.59 0.06
C GLU A 87 -1.04 43.43 -0.87
N PHE A 88 -1.72 42.29 -0.72
CA PHE A 88 -1.55 41.15 -1.60
C PHE A 88 -2.19 41.43 -2.98
N THR A 89 -1.46 41.16 -4.06
CA THR A 89 -1.86 41.51 -5.44
C THR A 89 -2.27 40.30 -6.30
N GLY A 90 -2.65 39.18 -5.68
CA GLY A 90 -3.05 37.96 -6.41
C GLY A 90 -4.55 37.86 -6.68
N SER A 91 -4.98 36.69 -7.19
CA SER A 91 -6.40 36.45 -7.49
C SER A 91 -7.25 36.28 -6.22
N GLU A 92 -8.56 36.52 -6.33
CA GLU A 92 -9.55 36.19 -5.30
C GLU A 92 -10.47 35.05 -5.78
N PRO A 93 -10.53 33.89 -5.10
CA PRO A 93 -9.76 33.51 -3.91
C PRO A 93 -8.30 33.12 -4.24
N ALA A 94 -7.37 33.53 -3.38
CA ALA A 94 -5.94 33.29 -3.59
C ALA A 94 -5.61 31.80 -3.69
N THR A 95 -4.97 31.43 -4.80
CA THR A 95 -4.47 30.08 -5.06
C THR A 95 -3.06 29.90 -4.49
N ILE A 96 -2.61 28.64 -4.31
CA ILE A 96 -1.23 28.34 -3.92
C ILE A 96 -0.23 28.92 -4.94
N ALA A 97 -0.57 28.93 -6.22
CA ALA A 97 0.27 29.51 -7.27
C ALA A 97 0.44 31.03 -7.08
N ASP A 98 -0.65 31.75 -6.81
CA ASP A 98 -0.61 33.20 -6.58
C ASP A 98 0.21 33.54 -5.33
N LEU A 99 -0.02 32.82 -4.24
CA LEU A 99 0.70 33.01 -2.98
C LEU A 99 2.19 32.72 -3.14
N SER A 100 2.55 31.64 -3.83
CA SER A 100 3.95 31.27 -4.08
C SER A 100 4.64 32.30 -4.98
N ALA A 101 3.97 32.75 -6.04
CA ALA A 101 4.51 33.77 -6.95
C ALA A 101 4.74 35.11 -6.21
N TRP A 102 3.79 35.53 -5.39
CA TRP A 102 3.93 36.75 -4.59
C TRP A 102 5.06 36.62 -3.56
N LEU A 103 5.17 35.47 -2.88
CA LEU A 103 6.23 35.23 -1.90
C LEU A 103 7.61 35.20 -2.54
N LEU A 104 7.74 34.61 -3.75
CA LEU A 104 8.99 34.63 -4.51
C LEU A 104 9.40 36.05 -4.94
N ALA A 105 8.44 36.90 -5.30
CA ALA A 105 8.71 38.29 -5.66
C ALA A 105 9.19 39.14 -4.46
N HIS A 106 8.80 38.76 -3.24
CA HIS A 106 9.16 39.46 -2.00
C HIS A 106 10.12 38.66 -1.12
N LEU A 107 10.78 37.64 -1.69
CA LEU A 107 11.56 36.69 -0.91
C LEU A 107 12.72 37.35 -0.16
N ASP A 108 13.33 38.38 -0.75
CA ASP A 108 14.42 39.13 -0.11
C ASP A 108 13.97 39.80 1.20
N ARG A 109 12.69 40.21 1.31
CA ARG A 109 12.12 40.76 2.54
C ARG A 109 11.93 39.68 3.60
N LEU A 110 11.53 38.48 3.19
CA LEU A 110 11.40 37.35 4.10
C LEU A 110 12.77 36.84 4.59
N ILE A 111 13.77 36.78 3.72
CA ILE A 111 15.13 36.33 4.08
C ILE A 111 15.79 37.26 5.11
N THR A 112 15.45 38.55 5.05
CA THR A 112 15.97 39.59 5.96
C THR A 112 15.12 39.77 7.22
N SER A 113 13.98 39.08 7.34
CA SER A 113 13.12 39.17 8.53
C SER A 113 13.71 38.41 9.71
N GLU A 114 13.21 38.69 10.91
CA GLU A 114 13.63 37.95 12.11
C GLU A 114 13.20 36.47 12.05
N ASP A 115 12.07 36.20 11.37
CA ASP A 115 11.40 34.92 11.29
C ASP A 115 11.83 34.03 10.11
N ALA A 116 12.84 34.46 9.34
CA ALA A 116 13.32 33.76 8.15
C ALA A 116 13.61 32.26 8.38
N GLY A 117 14.16 31.92 9.55
CA GLY A 117 14.44 30.53 9.92
C GLY A 117 13.18 29.69 10.17
N LEU A 118 12.14 30.29 10.79
CA LEU A 118 10.85 29.63 11.01
C LEU A 118 10.13 29.41 9.69
N ALA A 119 10.13 30.41 8.81
CA ALA A 119 9.53 30.31 7.48
C ALA A 119 10.16 29.18 6.65
N LEU A 120 11.49 29.09 6.65
CA LEU A 120 12.20 28.00 5.99
C LEU A 120 11.79 26.64 6.54
N GLY A 121 11.85 26.46 7.87
CA GLY A 121 11.52 25.20 8.52
C GLY A 121 10.12 24.73 8.14
N GLU A 122 9.12 25.60 8.30
CA GLU A 122 7.73 25.26 8.03
C GLU A 122 7.44 25.01 6.54
N LEU A 123 8.03 25.81 5.63
CA LEU A 123 7.79 25.65 4.19
C LEU A 123 8.44 24.36 3.66
N VAL A 124 9.63 24.02 4.14
CA VAL A 124 10.30 22.74 3.80
C VAL A 124 9.48 21.57 4.35
N ASP A 125 9.09 21.64 5.60
CA ASP A 125 8.29 20.63 6.29
C ASP A 125 6.99 20.30 5.55
N VAL A 126 6.24 21.33 5.13
CA VAL A 126 4.95 21.13 4.45
C VAL A 126 5.17 20.58 3.04
N ALA A 127 6.25 20.98 2.37
CA ALA A 127 6.60 20.47 1.05
C ALA A 127 6.98 18.99 1.12
N GLU A 128 7.84 18.58 2.06
CA GLU A 128 8.22 17.18 2.28
C GLU A 128 7.00 16.31 2.62
N ARG A 129 6.12 16.82 3.48
CA ARG A 129 4.85 16.17 3.82
C ARG A 129 3.93 16.02 2.61
N GLY A 130 3.86 17.02 1.74
CA GLY A 130 3.11 16.93 0.48
C GLY A 130 3.72 15.94 -0.51
N ILE A 131 5.05 15.89 -0.62
CA ILE A 131 5.77 14.91 -1.46
C ILE A 131 5.48 13.50 -0.97
N ALA A 132 5.56 13.26 0.34
CA ALA A 132 5.26 11.95 0.94
C ALA A 132 3.79 11.52 0.72
N ALA A 133 2.86 12.48 0.65
CA ALA A 133 1.46 12.18 0.35
C ALA A 133 1.23 11.77 -1.12
N ILE A 134 1.98 12.37 -2.06
CA ILE A 134 1.97 11.99 -3.48
C ILE A 134 2.66 10.64 -3.68
N ASN A 135 3.86 10.51 -3.12
CA ASN A 135 4.65 9.28 -3.14
C ASN A 135 4.12 8.32 -2.07
N ARG A 136 2.90 7.79 -2.30
CA ARG A 136 2.28 6.86 -1.37
C ARG A 136 3.23 5.68 -1.17
N PRO A 137 3.75 5.44 0.05
CA PRO A 137 4.64 4.33 0.28
C PRO A 137 3.90 3.04 -0.07
N VAL A 138 4.52 2.22 -0.92
CA VAL A 138 3.95 0.93 -1.28
C VAL A 138 3.81 0.11 0.02
N PRO A 139 2.61 -0.40 0.35
CA PRO A 139 2.41 -1.10 1.61
C PRO A 139 3.40 -2.26 1.72
N PRO A 140 4.01 -2.47 2.89
CA PRO A 140 5.01 -3.50 3.06
C PRO A 140 4.38 -4.89 2.89
N VAL A 141 5.17 -5.84 2.39
CA VAL A 141 4.73 -7.21 2.11
C VAL A 141 4.89 -8.05 3.36
N TYR A 142 3.83 -8.74 3.76
CA TYR A 142 3.89 -9.70 4.84
C TYR A 142 4.77 -10.89 4.46
N ARG A 143 5.75 -11.22 5.31
CA ARG A 143 6.68 -12.34 5.13
C ARG A 143 6.44 -13.50 6.08
N GLY A 144 5.42 -13.41 6.94
CA GLY A 144 5.10 -14.45 7.91
C GLY A 144 5.49 -14.15 9.34
N PRO A 145 5.17 -15.07 10.28
CA PRO A 145 5.59 -14.95 11.67
C PRO A 145 7.09 -15.28 11.81
N CYS A 146 7.77 -14.55 12.69
CA CYS A 146 9.18 -14.78 13.00
C CYS A 146 9.39 -16.19 13.60
N PRO A 147 10.22 -17.04 12.97
CA PRO A 147 10.47 -18.40 13.44
C PRO A 147 11.59 -18.50 14.48
N ALA A 148 12.23 -17.39 14.85
CA ALA A 148 13.36 -17.40 15.80
C ALA A 148 12.93 -18.01 17.14
N VAL A 149 13.71 -18.95 17.66
CA VAL A 149 13.47 -19.56 18.96
C VAL A 149 13.98 -18.59 20.04
N VAL A 150 13.05 -18.09 20.86
CA VAL A 150 13.31 -17.12 21.92
C VAL A 150 13.41 -17.76 23.31
N GLY A 151 13.13 -19.06 23.42
CA GLY A 151 13.24 -19.80 24.66
C GLY A 151 12.71 -21.22 24.54
N THR A 152 12.48 -21.85 25.70
CA THR A 152 11.97 -23.22 25.79
C THR A 152 10.86 -23.29 26.83
N ASP A 153 9.80 -24.04 26.56
CA ASP A 153 8.71 -24.23 27.52
C ASP A 153 9.09 -25.21 28.63
N GLN A 154 8.21 -25.36 29.63
CA GLN A 154 8.40 -26.30 30.75
C GLN A 154 8.48 -27.78 30.32
N ARG A 155 8.11 -28.09 29.08
CA ARG A 155 8.14 -29.44 28.48
C ARG A 155 9.31 -29.61 27.50
N GLY A 156 10.24 -28.66 27.44
CA GLY A 156 11.41 -28.71 26.55
C GLY A 156 11.12 -28.36 25.09
N ARG A 157 9.94 -27.84 24.75
CA ARG A 157 9.61 -27.44 23.37
C ARG A 157 10.10 -26.02 23.09
N PRO A 158 10.65 -25.75 21.89
CA PRO A 158 11.11 -24.41 21.54
C PRO A 158 9.95 -23.42 21.42
N ILE A 159 10.06 -22.28 22.10
CA ILE A 159 9.13 -21.16 21.99
C ILE A 159 9.64 -20.25 20.88
N THR A 160 8.83 -20.04 19.84
CA THR A 160 9.16 -19.14 18.74
C THR A 160 8.66 -17.72 19.01
N CYS A 161 9.33 -16.73 18.41
CA CYS A 161 9.01 -15.31 18.56
C CYS A 161 7.58 -14.99 18.09
N GLY A 162 7.18 -15.51 16.92
CA GLY A 162 5.81 -15.43 16.39
C GLY A 162 5.35 -14.07 15.87
N VAL A 163 6.15 -13.00 16.05
CA VAL A 163 5.79 -11.64 15.61
C VAL A 163 5.68 -11.58 14.08
N PRO A 164 4.65 -10.93 13.51
CA PRO A 164 4.51 -10.78 12.07
C PRO A 164 5.65 -9.94 11.49
N LEU A 165 6.29 -10.45 10.44
CA LEU A 165 7.37 -9.81 9.73
C LEU A 165 6.86 -9.17 8.45
N TYR A 166 7.30 -7.95 8.20
CA TYR A 166 6.94 -7.16 7.01
C TYR A 166 8.21 -6.67 6.32
N ALA A 167 8.28 -6.88 5.00
CA ALA A 167 9.36 -6.39 4.15
C ALA A 167 8.91 -5.14 3.40
N GLN A 168 9.76 -4.11 3.35
CA GLN A 168 9.50 -2.97 2.48
C GLN A 168 9.51 -3.40 1.01
N ARG A 169 8.56 -2.89 0.23
CA ARG A 169 8.49 -3.12 -1.21
C ARG A 169 9.47 -2.20 -1.93
N THR A 170 10.30 -2.76 -2.78
CA THR A 170 11.16 -2.00 -3.70
C THR A 170 10.56 -2.05 -5.09
N GLU A 171 10.38 -0.88 -5.70
CA GLU A 171 10.00 -0.77 -7.10
C GLU A 171 11.19 -1.18 -7.98
N THR A 172 11.02 -2.19 -8.82
CA THR A 172 12.00 -2.51 -9.88
C THR A 172 11.48 -2.01 -11.22
N GLU A 173 12.38 -1.53 -12.09
CA GLU A 173 12.08 -1.16 -13.47
C GLU A 173 11.37 -2.33 -14.17
N GLY A 174 10.07 -2.16 -14.48
CA GLY A 174 9.20 -3.24 -15.00
C GLY A 174 7.91 -3.48 -14.20
N GLY A 175 7.68 -2.77 -13.09
CA GLY A 175 6.39 -2.72 -12.39
C GLY A 175 6.09 -3.90 -11.45
N VAL A 176 7.02 -4.86 -11.31
CA VAL A 176 6.92 -5.92 -10.29
C VAL A 176 7.52 -5.40 -9.00
N THR A 177 6.71 -5.20 -7.95
CA THR A 177 7.23 -4.77 -6.65
C THR A 177 7.65 -5.98 -5.82
N VAL A 178 8.96 -6.18 -5.65
CA VAL A 178 9.51 -7.26 -4.81
C VAL A 178 9.77 -6.70 -3.41
N GLY A 179 9.36 -7.42 -2.36
CA GLY A 179 9.71 -7.05 -0.98
C GLY A 179 11.17 -7.38 -0.67
N ALA A 180 11.83 -6.59 0.17
CA ALA A 180 13.21 -6.82 0.60
C ALA A 180 13.49 -8.30 0.93
N ASP A 181 14.62 -8.80 0.42
CA ASP A 181 15.01 -10.20 0.58
C ASP A 181 15.39 -10.51 2.04
N MET A 182 15.86 -9.52 2.78
CA MET A 182 16.21 -9.66 4.20
C MET A 182 15.27 -8.83 5.06
N VAL A 183 14.73 -9.44 6.13
CA VAL A 183 13.83 -8.79 7.09
C VAL A 183 14.31 -9.02 8.51
N THR A 184 14.46 -7.95 9.27
CA THR A 184 14.86 -8.01 10.68
C THR A 184 13.63 -7.94 11.59
N CYS A 185 13.51 -8.89 12.51
CA CYS A 185 12.43 -8.89 13.50
C CYS A 185 12.60 -7.77 14.52
N VAL A 186 11.58 -6.93 14.67
CA VAL A 186 11.58 -5.81 15.64
C VAL A 186 11.61 -6.27 17.10
N ARG A 187 11.19 -7.52 17.39
CA ARG A 187 11.10 -8.03 18.77
C ARG A 187 12.37 -8.76 19.22
N CYS A 188 12.88 -9.67 18.39
CA CYS A 188 14.05 -10.49 18.76
C CYS A 188 15.34 -10.08 18.05
N GLY A 189 15.30 -9.11 17.13
CA GLY A 189 16.46 -8.62 16.38
C GLY A 189 17.02 -9.58 15.33
N THR A 190 16.45 -10.79 15.19
CA THR A 190 16.94 -11.78 14.21
C THR A 190 16.60 -11.35 12.78
N THR A 191 17.60 -11.40 11.90
CA THR A 191 17.40 -11.19 10.46
C THR A 191 17.08 -12.51 9.76
N HIS A 192 16.07 -12.48 8.89
CA HIS A 192 15.58 -13.63 8.14
C HIS A 192 15.58 -13.34 6.64
N ASP A 193 15.81 -14.38 5.84
CA ASP A 193 15.50 -14.36 4.41
C ASP A 193 13.96 -14.40 4.23
N GLY A 194 13.40 -13.29 3.76
CA GLY A 194 11.98 -13.09 3.53
C GLY A 194 11.42 -14.02 2.45
N ARG A 195 12.19 -14.34 1.39
CA ARG A 195 11.76 -15.29 0.35
C ARG A 195 11.69 -16.70 0.92
N ALA A 196 12.68 -17.09 1.73
CA ALA A 196 12.67 -18.40 2.37
C ALA A 196 11.50 -18.55 3.36
N LEU A 197 11.12 -17.49 4.08
CA LEU A 197 9.94 -17.49 4.95
C LEU A 197 8.64 -17.64 4.15
N GLU A 198 8.49 -16.86 3.09
CA GLU A 198 7.34 -16.94 2.18
C GLU A 198 7.21 -18.35 1.57
N GLN A 199 8.31 -18.93 1.07
CA GLN A 199 8.32 -20.30 0.58
C GLN A 199 7.93 -21.31 1.66
N LYS A 200 8.38 -21.15 2.91
CA LYS A 200 8.00 -22.02 4.03
C LYS A 200 6.51 -21.87 4.38
N LEU A 201 5.95 -20.66 4.31
CA LEU A 201 4.51 -20.44 4.48
C LEU A 201 3.72 -21.09 3.36
N LEU A 202 4.13 -20.87 2.12
CA LEU A 202 3.51 -21.50 0.95
C LEU A 202 3.61 -23.02 1.04
N ALA A 203 4.75 -23.58 1.46
CA ALA A 203 4.93 -25.01 1.69
C ALA A 203 4.06 -25.56 2.84
N LYS A 204 3.74 -24.74 3.85
CA LYS A 204 2.75 -25.11 4.88
C LYS A 204 1.32 -25.06 4.33
N MET A 205 0.99 -24.05 3.52
CA MET A 205 -0.32 -23.86 2.89
C MET A 205 -0.62 -24.86 1.76
N SER A 206 0.44 -25.36 1.14
CA SER A 206 0.51 -26.38 0.08
C SER A 206 -0.33 -27.64 0.38
N GLY A 207 -0.38 -28.05 1.66
CA GLY A 207 -1.17 -29.19 2.12
C GLY A 207 -2.64 -28.90 2.45
N TYR A 208 -3.08 -27.64 2.46
CA TYR A 208 -4.44 -27.30 2.89
C TYR A 208 -5.47 -27.66 1.83
N LEU A 209 -6.57 -28.23 2.33
CA LEU A 209 -7.73 -28.63 1.56
C LEU A 209 -8.73 -27.49 1.58
N MET A 210 -9.08 -26.97 0.41
CA MET A 210 -9.97 -25.83 0.27
C MET A 210 -10.93 -25.99 -0.92
N PRO A 211 -12.11 -25.35 -0.88
CA PRO A 211 -13.04 -25.30 -1.99
C PRO A 211 -12.45 -24.64 -3.24
N ALA A 212 -13.06 -24.92 -4.38
CA ALA A 212 -12.58 -24.45 -5.69
C ALA A 212 -12.50 -22.93 -5.81
N ASP A 213 -13.51 -22.20 -5.30
CA ASP A 213 -13.57 -20.75 -5.32
C ASP A 213 -12.52 -20.11 -4.40
N GLU A 214 -12.29 -20.70 -3.24
CA GLU A 214 -11.23 -20.27 -2.32
C GLU A 214 -9.84 -20.45 -2.93
N ILE A 215 -9.57 -21.59 -3.59
CA ILE A 215 -8.33 -21.80 -4.34
C ILE A 215 -8.13 -20.72 -5.39
N LEU A 216 -9.16 -20.44 -6.21
CA LEU A 216 -9.05 -19.46 -7.27
C LEU A 216 -8.84 -18.03 -6.74
N ARG A 217 -9.36 -17.74 -5.54
CA ARG A 217 -9.08 -16.48 -4.82
C ARG A 217 -7.62 -16.44 -4.37
N VAL A 218 -7.15 -17.46 -3.66
CA VAL A 218 -5.76 -17.54 -3.16
C VAL A 218 -4.76 -17.46 -4.32
N MET A 219 -4.99 -18.19 -5.41
CA MET A 219 -4.13 -18.15 -6.62
C MET A 219 -4.05 -16.73 -7.22
N ARG A 220 -5.13 -15.94 -7.14
CA ARG A 220 -5.13 -14.55 -7.60
C ARG A 220 -4.31 -13.65 -6.68
N GLU A 221 -4.46 -13.81 -5.36
CA GLU A 221 -3.71 -13.06 -4.35
C GLU A 221 -2.20 -13.35 -4.40
N LEU A 222 -1.83 -14.59 -4.73
CA LEU A 222 -0.44 -15.02 -4.96
C LEU A 222 0.14 -14.56 -6.31
N GLY A 223 -0.62 -13.85 -7.15
CA GLY A 223 -0.16 -13.40 -8.47
C GLY A 223 -0.10 -14.51 -9.54
N GLU A 224 -0.72 -15.67 -9.29
CA GLU A 224 -0.74 -16.83 -10.18
C GLU A 224 -2.17 -17.17 -10.66
N PRO A 225 -2.92 -16.24 -11.27
CA PRO A 225 -4.34 -16.46 -11.55
C PRO A 225 -4.58 -17.65 -12.49
N VAL A 226 -5.62 -18.44 -12.18
CA VAL A 226 -6.16 -19.51 -13.05
C VAL A 226 -7.54 -19.08 -13.54
N ALA A 227 -7.74 -19.08 -14.86
CA ALA A 227 -9.04 -18.74 -15.44
C ALA A 227 -10.10 -19.80 -15.08
N LYS A 228 -11.34 -19.35 -14.83
CA LYS A 228 -12.47 -20.27 -14.52
C LYS A 228 -12.69 -21.31 -15.62
N SER A 229 -12.56 -20.92 -16.89
CA SER A 229 -12.66 -21.84 -18.04
C SER A 229 -11.60 -22.95 -17.99
N THR A 230 -10.35 -22.60 -17.66
CA THR A 230 -9.25 -23.56 -17.46
C THR A 230 -9.54 -24.53 -16.33
N TRP A 231 -10.03 -24.01 -15.20
CA TRP A 231 -10.46 -24.84 -14.06
C TRP A 231 -11.54 -25.86 -14.44
N HIS A 232 -12.60 -25.41 -15.13
CA HIS A 232 -13.66 -26.30 -15.60
C HIS A 232 -13.15 -27.35 -16.58
N ASN A 233 -12.22 -26.99 -17.48
CA ASN A 233 -11.60 -27.91 -18.42
C ASN A 233 -10.78 -28.99 -17.70
N TRP A 234 -9.97 -28.61 -16.71
CA TRP A 234 -9.19 -29.55 -15.90
C TRP A 234 -10.09 -30.52 -15.16
N ARG A 235 -11.19 -30.04 -14.58
CA ARG A 235 -12.17 -30.89 -13.89
C ARG A 235 -12.88 -31.84 -14.85
N ALA A 236 -13.31 -31.35 -16.02
CA ALA A 236 -13.99 -32.17 -17.03
C ALA A 236 -13.09 -33.28 -17.59
N LYS A 237 -11.79 -33.00 -17.75
CA LYS A 237 -10.78 -33.97 -18.21
C LYS A 237 -10.19 -34.83 -17.08
N GLY A 238 -10.66 -34.67 -15.84
CA GLY A 238 -10.16 -35.41 -14.68
C GLY A 238 -8.71 -35.10 -14.29
N LYS A 239 -8.13 -34.01 -14.80
CA LYS A 239 -6.74 -33.59 -14.48
C LYS A 239 -6.58 -33.14 -13.04
N ILE A 240 -7.64 -32.58 -12.47
CA ILE A 240 -7.72 -32.21 -11.06
C ILE A 240 -8.85 -32.99 -10.39
N GLN A 241 -8.56 -33.58 -9.23
CA GLN A 241 -9.50 -34.39 -8.49
C GLN A 241 -9.67 -33.88 -7.05
N PRO A 242 -10.88 -33.97 -6.48
CA PRO A 242 -11.08 -33.68 -5.07
C PRO A 242 -10.26 -34.66 -4.22
N ARG A 243 -9.64 -34.12 -3.18
CA ARG A 243 -8.83 -34.88 -2.21
C ARG A 243 -9.60 -35.19 -0.94
N ALA A 244 -10.63 -34.41 -0.66
CA ALA A 244 -11.54 -34.59 0.45
C ALA A 244 -12.89 -33.94 0.15
N TRP A 245 -13.83 -34.14 1.05
CA TRP A 245 -15.17 -33.59 1.01
C TRP A 245 -15.50 -32.93 2.34
N ARG A 246 -16.24 -31.82 2.31
CA ARG A 246 -16.77 -31.18 3.51
C ARG A 246 -18.22 -31.59 3.69
N HIS A 247 -18.48 -32.41 4.71
CA HIS A 247 -19.82 -32.86 5.08
C HIS A 247 -20.19 -32.26 6.45
N ARG A 248 -21.23 -31.41 6.50
CA ARG A 248 -21.72 -30.77 7.74
C ARG A 248 -20.59 -30.12 8.57
N GLY A 249 -19.69 -29.40 7.89
CA GLY A 249 -18.56 -28.71 8.50
C GLY A 249 -17.35 -29.58 8.88
N ARG A 250 -17.43 -30.91 8.70
CA ARG A 250 -16.29 -31.83 8.91
C ARG A 250 -15.65 -32.22 7.60
N ILE A 251 -14.33 -32.34 7.59
CA ILE A 251 -13.56 -32.83 6.45
C ILE A 251 -13.51 -34.35 6.52
N VAL A 252 -13.98 -35.00 5.46
CA VAL A 252 -14.00 -36.45 5.28
C VAL A 252 -13.28 -36.82 3.98
N ASN A 253 -12.65 -37.98 3.94
CA ASN A 253 -11.86 -38.46 2.80
C ASN A 253 -12.65 -39.33 1.82
N TYR A 254 -13.97 -39.43 1.99
CA TYR A 254 -14.89 -40.12 1.07
C TYR A 254 -16.11 -39.24 0.82
N TRP A 255 -16.78 -39.50 -0.31
CA TRP A 255 -18.00 -38.83 -0.70
C TRP A 255 -19.20 -39.51 -0.05
N LEU A 256 -20.01 -38.78 0.74
CA LEU A 256 -21.23 -39.32 1.35
C LEU A 256 -22.48 -38.89 0.57
N THR A 257 -22.59 -37.60 0.26
CA THR A 257 -23.80 -37.03 -0.34
C THR A 257 -23.49 -36.04 -1.46
N SER A 258 -24.43 -35.82 -2.36
CA SER A 258 -24.29 -34.83 -3.44
C SER A 258 -24.12 -33.39 -2.95
N GLU A 259 -24.53 -33.10 -1.71
CA GLU A 259 -24.38 -31.79 -1.05
C GLU A 259 -22.96 -31.56 -0.50
N ASP A 260 -22.14 -32.61 -0.45
CA ASP A 260 -20.78 -32.51 0.08
C ASP A 260 -19.92 -31.62 -0.83
N GLU A 261 -19.31 -30.61 -0.23
CA GLU A 261 -18.46 -29.70 -0.97
C GLU A 261 -17.10 -30.34 -1.22
N LYS A 262 -16.64 -30.25 -2.47
CA LYS A 262 -15.37 -30.83 -2.94
C LYS A 262 -14.20 -29.95 -2.54
N LEU A 263 -13.24 -30.55 -1.83
CA LEU A 263 -12.00 -29.89 -1.43
C LEU A 263 -10.83 -30.37 -2.27
N TYR A 264 -9.98 -29.44 -2.67
CA TYR A 264 -8.80 -29.68 -3.49
C TYR A 264 -7.56 -29.14 -2.76
N ARG A 265 -6.38 -29.64 -3.13
CA ARG A 265 -5.11 -29.11 -2.63
C ARG A 265 -4.61 -28.00 -3.53
N LEU A 266 -4.05 -26.95 -2.93
CA LEU A 266 -3.44 -25.85 -3.67
C LEU A 266 -2.26 -26.32 -4.56
N ASP A 267 -1.47 -27.28 -4.08
CA ASP A 267 -0.33 -27.84 -4.82
C ASP A 267 -0.72 -28.49 -6.14
N ASP A 268 -1.80 -29.29 -6.13
CA ASP A 268 -2.28 -30.00 -7.32
C ASP A 268 -2.63 -28.98 -8.44
N VAL A 269 -3.09 -27.78 -8.06
CA VAL A 269 -3.48 -26.69 -8.96
C VAL A 269 -2.26 -25.96 -9.51
N ARG A 270 -1.29 -25.63 -8.65
CA ARG A 270 -0.05 -24.95 -9.07
C ARG A 270 0.78 -25.84 -9.99
N ALA A 271 0.89 -27.13 -9.67
CA ALA A 271 1.58 -28.11 -10.52
C ALA A 271 0.94 -28.23 -11.92
N LEU A 272 -0.40 -28.23 -12.01
CA LEU A 272 -1.10 -28.25 -13.30
C LEU A 272 -0.90 -26.97 -14.11
N ARG A 273 -0.82 -25.82 -13.43
CA ARG A 273 -0.55 -24.53 -14.07
C ARG A 273 0.87 -24.49 -14.63
N GLU A 274 1.86 -24.88 -13.84
CA GLU A 274 3.27 -24.96 -14.27
C GLU A 274 3.43 -25.91 -15.46
N ALA A 275 2.84 -27.11 -15.39
CA ALA A 275 2.85 -28.06 -16.50
C ALA A 275 2.17 -27.50 -17.78
N GLY A 276 1.10 -26.71 -17.61
CA GLY A 276 0.41 -26.03 -18.71
C GLY A 276 1.22 -24.88 -19.34
N MET A 277 1.98 -24.13 -18.54
CA MET A 277 2.87 -23.07 -19.03
C MET A 277 4.06 -23.69 -19.76
N ALA A 278 4.71 -24.71 -19.19
CA ALA A 278 5.82 -25.41 -19.82
C ALA A 278 5.45 -26.03 -21.18
N ALA A 279 4.25 -26.60 -21.31
CA ALA A 279 3.74 -27.15 -22.57
C ALA A 279 3.43 -26.07 -23.63
N THR A 280 3.10 -24.85 -23.22
CA THR A 280 2.88 -23.71 -24.14
C THR A 280 4.22 -23.14 -24.62
N THR A 281 5.20 -22.99 -23.71
CA THR A 281 6.55 -22.50 -24.04
C THR A 281 7.32 -23.45 -24.95
N ALA A 282 7.13 -24.78 -24.83
CA ALA A 282 7.77 -25.77 -25.69
C ALA A 282 7.14 -25.91 -27.10
N ARG A 283 6.03 -25.22 -27.38
CA ARG A 283 5.34 -25.22 -28.68
C ARG A 283 5.61 -23.97 -29.52
N MET A 284 6.31 -22.99 -28.96
CA MET A 284 6.83 -21.81 -29.66
C MET A 284 8.28 -22.05 -30.04
#